data_AF-X0UTW3-F1
#
_entry.id   AF-X0UTW3-F1
#
_cell.length_a   1.000
_cell.length_b   1.000
_cell.length_c   1.000
_cell.angle_alpha   90.00
_cell.angle_beta   90.00
_cell.angle_gamma   90.00
#
_symmetry.space_group_name_H-M   'P 1'
#
loop_
_entity.id
_entity.type
_entity.pdbx_description
1 polymer ?
#
loop_
_entity_poly.entity_id
_entity_poly.type
_entity_poly.pdbx_seq_one_letter_code
_entity_poly.pdbx_strand_id
1 'polypeptide(L)' 'MASALEARLQARQNLSLEVARLESHNIRAPFDGQVVRIDATVGTTLSPADKFLTIVSLDSLSAELYLPLELFGELQA' A
#
# COMPACT_ATOMS: atom_id res chain seq x y z
N MET A 1 32.22 24.55 -17.00
CA MET A 1 31.89 24.17 -15.61
C MET A 1 30.43 23.75 -15.41
N ALA A 2 29.44 24.20 -16.21
CA ALA A 2 28.03 23.81 -16.08
C ALA A 2 27.75 22.30 -16.29
N SER A 3 28.36 21.66 -17.30
CA SER A 3 28.15 20.24 -17.63
C SER A 3 28.53 19.27 -16.50
N ALA A 4 29.56 19.56 -15.70
CA ALA A 4 29.96 18.70 -14.58
C ALA A 4 28.94 18.76 -13.41
N LEU A 5 28.28 19.91 -13.23
CA LEU A 5 27.22 20.08 -12.23
C LEU A 5 25.96 19.35 -12.67
N GLU A 6 25.56 19.50 -13.94
CA GLU A 6 24.42 18.81 -14.54
C GLU A 6 24.60 17.28 -14.50
N ALA A 7 25.76 16.78 -14.90
CA ALA A 7 26.08 15.35 -14.82
C ALA A 7 26.01 14.83 -13.37
N ARG A 8 26.48 15.62 -12.40
CA ARG A 8 26.40 15.28 -10.98
C ARG A 8 24.95 15.27 -10.46
N LEU A 9 24.11 16.19 -10.91
CA LEU A 9 22.69 16.24 -10.56
C LEU A 9 21.94 15.03 -11.14
N GLN A 10 22.18 14.71 -12.41
CA GLN A 10 21.61 13.52 -13.05
C GLN A 10 22.05 12.23 -12.34
N ALA A 11 23.34 12.08 -12.04
CA ALA A 11 23.84 10.92 -11.32
C ALA A 11 23.19 10.77 -9.93
N ARG A 12 22.94 11.88 -9.22
CA ARG A 12 22.22 11.86 -7.93
C ARG A 12 20.76 11.44 -8.07
N GLN A 13 20.07 11.94 -9.09
CA GLN A 13 18.69 11.54 -9.36
C GLN A 13 18.58 10.05 -9.71
N ASN A 14 19.50 9.56 -10.54
CA ASN A 14 19.55 8.14 -10.90
C ASN A 14 19.82 7.26 -9.67
N LEU A 15 20.75 7.68 -8.80
CA LEU A 15 21.00 6.99 -7.54
C LEU A 15 19.74 6.95 -6.66
N SER A 16 19.06 8.09 -6.50
CA SER A 16 17.82 8.17 -5.71
C SER A 16 16.72 7.26 -6.27
N LEU A 17 16.57 7.20 -7.59
CA LEU A 17 15.60 6.35 -8.25
C LEU A 17 15.91 4.86 -8.02
N GLU A 18 17.17 4.46 -8.16
CA GLU A 18 17.53 3.06 -7.97
C GLU A 18 17.51 2.62 -6.51
N VAL A 19 17.78 3.51 -5.56
CA VAL A 19 17.55 3.25 -4.14
C VAL A 19 16.05 3.00 -3.88
N ALA A 20 15.18 3.84 -4.43
CA ALA A 20 13.73 3.65 -4.29
C ALA A 20 13.25 2.34 -4.97
N ARG A 21 13.80 2.00 -6.14
CA ARG A 21 13.51 0.73 -6.82
C ARG A 21 13.96 -0.45 -5.96
N LEU A 22 15.15 -0.40 -5.36
CA LEU A 22 15.61 -1.46 -4.48
C LEU A 22 14.66 -1.67 -3.28
N GLU A 23 14.28 -0.58 -2.62
CA GLU A 23 13.33 -0.65 -1.50
C GLU A 23 11.96 -1.19 -1.92
N SER A 24 11.51 -0.92 -3.15
CA SER A 24 10.22 -1.45 -3.66
C SER A 24 10.16 -2.97 -3.78
N HIS A 25 11.31 -3.66 -3.80
CA HIS A 25 11.36 -5.12 -3.76
C HIS A 25 11.20 -5.69 -2.33
N ASN A 26 11.27 -4.82 -1.30
CA ASN A 26 11.01 -5.19 0.08
C ASN A 26 9.61 -4.73 0.47
N ILE A 27 8.65 -5.64 0.34
CA ILE A 27 7.26 -5.37 0.71
C ILE A 27 7.15 -5.35 2.24
N ARG A 28 6.76 -4.20 2.78
CA ARG A 28 6.52 -3.98 4.21
C ARG A 28 5.04 -3.76 4.46
N ALA A 29 4.59 -4.09 5.67
CA ALA A 29 3.22 -3.78 6.09
C ALA A 29 3.02 -2.24 6.08
N PRO A 30 1.91 -1.74 5.50
CA PRO A 30 1.62 -0.30 5.47
C PRO A 30 1.12 0.25 6.81
N PHE A 31 0.66 -0.62 7.71
CA PHE A 31 0.17 -0.32 9.05
C PHE A 31 0.24 -1.57 9.93
N ASP A 32 0.09 -1.38 11.25
CA ASP A 32 0.00 -2.46 12.22
C ASP A 32 -1.34 -3.20 12.06
N GLY A 33 -1.30 -4.52 11.94
CA GLY A 33 -2.50 -5.31 11.73
C GLY A 33 -2.22 -6.81 11.69
N GLN A 34 -3.26 -7.58 11.40
CA GLN A 34 -3.20 -9.02 11.30
C GLN A 34 -3.34 -9.47 9.85
N VAL A 35 -2.45 -10.37 9.43
CA VAL A 35 -2.55 -11.05 8.13
C VAL A 35 -3.69 -12.06 8.20
N VAL A 36 -4.71 -11.88 7.36
CA VAL A 36 -5.89 -12.75 7.31
C VAL A 36 -5.91 -13.65 6.08
N ARG A 37 -5.11 -13.32 5.06
CA ARG A 37 -4.98 -14.12 3.84
C ARG A 37 -3.62 -13.91 3.18
N ILE A 38 -3.05 -15.00 2.68
CA ILE A 38 -1.88 -15.00 1.81
C ILE A 38 -2.26 -15.77 0.55
N ASP A 39 -2.29 -15.09 -0.59
CA ASP A 39 -2.74 -15.64 -1.88
C ASP A 39 -1.57 -16.06 -2.78
N ALA A 40 -0.35 -15.57 -2.48
CA ALA A 40 0.85 -15.96 -3.22
C ALA A 40 1.58 -17.14 -2.59
N THR A 41 2.20 -17.95 -3.44
CA THR A 41 3.12 -19.02 -3.03
C THR A 41 4.56 -18.62 -3.35
N VAL A 42 5.50 -19.14 -2.55
CA VAL A 42 6.93 -18.89 -2.77
C VAL A 42 7.33 -19.39 -4.17
N GLY A 43 8.07 -18.56 -4.91
CA GLY A 43 8.47 -18.83 -6.29
C GLY A 43 7.49 -18.32 -7.35
N THR A 44 6.34 -17.78 -6.95
CA THR A 44 5.41 -17.12 -7.88
C THR A 44 5.99 -15.78 -8.33
N THR A 45 5.88 -15.48 -9.63
CA THR A 45 6.17 -14.14 -10.16
C THR A 45 4.99 -13.21 -9.90
N LEU A 46 5.25 -12.03 -9.34
CA LEU A 46 4.25 -11.01 -9.03
C LEU A 46 4.46 -9.75 -9.87
N SER A 47 3.35 -9.15 -10.29
CA SER A 47 3.29 -7.82 -10.89
C SER A 47 2.91 -6.79 -9.82
N PRO A 48 3.21 -5.49 -10.00
CA PRO A 48 2.90 -4.45 -9.02
C PRO A 48 1.41 -4.31 -8.66
N ALA A 49 0.50 -4.76 -9.53
CA ALA A 49 -0.94 -4.70 -9.32
C ALA A 49 -1.51 -5.96 -8.64
N ASP A 50 -0.69 -6.99 -8.44
CA ASP A 50 -1.16 -8.26 -7.91
C ASP A 50 -1.45 -8.16 -6.41
N LYS A 51 -2.61 -8.68 -6.01
CA LYS A 51 -2.97 -8.84 -4.61
C LYS A 51 -2.43 -10.19 -4.13
N PHE A 52 -1.40 -10.18 -3.29
CA PHE A 52 -0.77 -11.39 -2.77
C PHE A 52 -1.02 -11.63 -1.28
N LEU A 53 -1.51 -10.61 -0.55
CA LEU A 53 -1.74 -10.66 0.89
C LEU A 53 -2.87 -9.70 1.29
N THR A 54 -3.63 -10.08 2.31
CA THR A 54 -4.62 -9.21 2.96
C THR A 54 -4.25 -9.01 4.43
N ILE A 55 -4.09 -7.75 4.83
CA ILE A 55 -3.85 -7.32 6.20
C ILE A 55 -5.01 -6.43 6.67
N VAL A 56 -5.46 -6.62 7.92
CA VAL A 56 -6.54 -5.84 8.53
C VAL A 56 -6.08 -5.29 9.87
N SER A 57 -6.45 -4.04 10.18
CA SER A 57 -6.40 -3.55 11.57
C SER A 57 -7.70 -3.95 12.26
N LEU A 58 -7.59 -4.41 13.51
CA LEU A 58 -8.72 -4.80 14.36
C LEU A 58 -8.96 -3.78 15.49
N ASP A 59 -8.25 -2.65 15.48
CA ASP A 59 -8.32 -1.64 16.54
C ASP A 59 -9.64 -0.87 16.51
N SER A 60 -10.29 -0.79 15.35
CA SER A 60 -11.62 -0.21 15.19
C SER A 60 -12.44 -1.04 14.21
N LEU A 61 -13.67 -1.37 14.60
CA LEU A 61 -14.60 -2.11 13.75
C LEU A 61 -15.71 -1.16 13.30
N SER A 62 -15.85 -1.00 11.98
CA SER A 62 -16.97 -0.31 11.38
C SER A 62 -17.99 -1.32 10.87
N ALA A 63 -19.26 -1.01 11.06
CA ALA A 63 -20.37 -1.73 10.45
C ALA A 63 -21.14 -0.75 9.56
N GLU A 64 -21.32 -1.10 8.30
CA GLU A 64 -22.18 -0.38 7.38
C GLU A 64 -23.49 -1.15 7.26
N LEU A 65 -24.61 -0.49 7.54
CA LEU A 65 -25.94 -1.07 7.45
C LEU A 65 -26.76 -0.33 6.40
N TYR A 66 -27.40 -1.08 5.50
CA TYR A 66 -28.39 -0.55 4.58
C TYR A 66 -29.77 -0.67 5.20
N LEU A 67 -30.37 0.48 5.54
CA LEU A 67 -31.65 0.54 6.21
C LEU A 67 -32.75 1.02 5.24
N PRO A 68 -33.96 0.44 5.29
CA PRO A 68 -35.13 0.97 4.60
C PRO A 68 -35.39 2.43 4.96
N LEU A 69 -35.86 3.22 4.00
CA LEU A 69 -36.05 4.67 4.16
C LEU A 69 -37.05 5.00 5.28
N GLU A 70 -38.01 4.11 5.51
CA GLU A 70 -39.04 4.26 6.54
C GLU A 70 -38.44 4.37 7.95
N LEU A 71 -37.28 3.75 8.18
CA LEU A 71 -36.59 3.74 9.46
C LEU A 71 -35.69 4.98 9.65
N PHE A 72 -35.50 5.82 8.63
CA PHE A 72 -34.57 6.97 8.71
C PHE A 72 -34.95 7.97 9.80
N GLY A 73 -36.26 8.20 10.01
CA GLY A 73 -36.75 9.09 11.06
C GLY A 73 -36.63 8.52 12.48
N GLU A 74 -36.46 7.21 12.61
CA GLU A 74 -36.34 6.51 13.90
C GLU A 74 -34.88 6.38 14.36
N LEU A 75 -33.92 6.62 13.45
CA LEU A 75 -32.48 6.68 13.74
C LEU A 75 -32.12 8.05 14.32
N GLN A 76 -32.52 8.30 15.57
CA GLN A 76 -31.93 9.38 16.38
C GLN A 76 -30.97 8.79 17.42
N ALA A 77 -29.82 9.44 17.55
CA ALA A 77 -28.77 9.15 18.53
C ALA A 77 -29.19 9.55 19.96
#